data_AF-A0A396NR34-F1
#
_entry.id   AF-A0A396NR34-F1
#
_cell.length_a   1.000
_cell.length_b   1.000
_cell.length_c   1.000
_cell.angle_alpha   90.00
_cell.angle_beta   90.00
_cell.angle_gamma   90.00
#
_symmetry.space_group_name_H-M   'P 1'
#
loop_
_entity.id
_entity.type
_entity.pdbx_description
1 polymer ?
#
loop_
_entity_poly.entity_id
_entity_poly.type
_entity_poly.pdbx_seq_one_letter_code
_entity_poly.pdbx_strand_id
1 'polypeptide(L)' 'MLGDLSHVEKIYIRCGYTDMRKQLNGLLDIIQYNFKLDPYS' A
#
# COMPACT_ATOMS: atom_id res chain seq x y z
N MET A 1 -14.07 11.61 -0.95
CA MET A 1 -14.43 10.47 -1.82
C MET A 1 -13.17 10.10 -2.58
N LEU A 2 -12.77 8.83 -2.61
CA LEU A 2 -11.67 8.38 -3.47
C LEU A 2 -12.06 8.73 -4.91
N GLY A 3 -11.13 9.31 -5.67
CA GLY A 3 -11.39 9.80 -7.04
C GLY A 3 -11.66 8.66 -8.03
N ASP A 4 -11.62 8.96 -9.32
CA ASP A 4 -11.70 7.92 -10.34
C ASP A 4 -10.48 6.98 -10.25
N LEU A 5 -10.74 5.70 -10.00
CA LEU A 5 -9.72 4.64 -9.90
C LEU A 5 -9.70 3.75 -11.14
N SER A 6 -10.38 4.12 -12.22
CA SER A 6 -10.51 3.28 -13.44
C SER A 6 -9.17 2.93 -14.09
N HIS A 7 -8.11 3.71 -13.83
CA HIS A 7 -6.76 3.51 -14.35
C HIS A 7 -5.81 2.83 -13.34
N VAL A 8 -6.29 2.46 -12.15
CA VAL A 8 -5.45 1.85 -11.13
C VAL A 8 -5.35 0.34 -11.38
N GLU A 9 -4.13 -0.15 -11.56
CA GLU A 9 -3.89 -1.57 -11.81
C GLU A 9 -3.89 -2.43 -10.54
N LYS A 10 -3.45 -1.85 -9.41
CA LYS A 10 -3.25 -2.58 -8.14
C LYS A 10 -3.71 -1.74 -6.96
N ILE A 11 -4.51 -2.35 -6.07
CA ILE A 11 -4.99 -1.73 -4.83
C ILE A 11 -4.57 -2.63 -3.65
N TYR A 12 -3.86 -2.05 -2.70
CA TYR A 12 -3.40 -2.74 -1.49
C TYR A 12 -4.13 -2.24 -0.25
N ILE A 13 -4.87 -3.12 0.41
CA ILE A 13 -5.59 -2.83 1.66
C ILE A 13 -5.06 -3.76 2.74
N ARG A 14 -4.62 -3.19 3.85
CA ARG A 14 -4.16 -3.95 5.02
C ARG A 14 -4.94 -3.56 6.26
N CYS A 15 -5.47 -4.56 6.95
CA CYS A 15 -6.13 -4.38 8.24
C CYS A 15 -5.11 -4.39 9.38
N GLY A 16 -5.24 -3.45 10.34
CA GLY A 16 -4.42 -3.37 11.55
C GLY A 16 -3.56 -2.11 11.64
N TYR A 17 -2.74 -2.01 12.69
CA TYR A 17 -1.95 -0.82 13.00
C TYR A 17 -0.72 -0.71 12.11
N THR A 18 -0.66 0.34 11.29
CA THR A 18 0.58 0.78 10.65
C THR A 18 1.10 1.99 11.40
N ASP A 19 2.43 2.12 11.51
CA ASP A 19 3.02 3.31 12.07
C ASP A 19 2.84 4.47 11.07
N MET A 20 1.82 5.29 11.31
CA MET A 20 1.50 6.44 10.45
C MET A 20 2.61 7.49 10.43
N ARG A 21 3.60 7.46 11.35
CA ARG A 21 4.79 8.33 11.26
C ARG A 21 5.63 7.99 10.02
N LYS A 22 5.59 6.74 9.56
CA LYS A 22 6.22 6.29 8.31
C LYS A 22 5.33 6.49 7.07
N GLN A 23 4.05 6.85 7.28
CA GLN A 23 3.07 7.14 6.23
C GLN A 23 3.07 6.08 5.11
N LEU A 24 3.16 6.51 3.84
CA LEU A 24 3.19 5.65 2.67
C LEU A 24 4.37 4.68 2.68
N ASN A 25 5.57 5.13 3.07
CA ASN A 25 6.77 4.29 3.08
C ASN A 25 6.61 3.10 4.02
N GLY A 26 5.98 3.30 5.19
CA GLY A 26 5.67 2.20 6.09
C GLY A 26 4.69 1.18 5.51
N LEU A 27 3.73 1.63 4.70
CA LEU A 27 2.84 0.73 3.98
C LEU A 27 3.57 -0.01 2.85
N LEU A 28 4.40 0.68 2.08
CA LEU A 28 5.22 0.09 1.01
C LEU A 28 6.15 -0.99 1.55
N ASP A 29 6.82 -0.74 2.67
CA ASP A 29 7.67 -1.72 3.37
C ASP A 29 6.87 -2.99 3.72
N ILE A 30 5.63 -2.85 4.20
CA ILE A 30 4.78 -4.01 4.51
C ILE A 30 4.45 -4.80 3.24
N ILE A 31 4.05 -4.13 2.16
CA ILE A 31 3.74 -4.80 0.88
C ILE A 31 4.96 -5.55 0.34
N GLN A 32 6.12 -4.90 0.35
CA GLN A 32 7.36 -5.47 -0.16
C GLN A 32 7.89 -6.59 0.72
N TYR A 33 7.98 -6.39 2.04
CA TYR A 33 8.67 -7.33 2.92
C TYR A 33 7.77 -8.38 3.54
N ASN A 34 6.51 -8.07 3.85
CA ASN A 34 5.59 -9.04 4.47
C ASN A 34 4.82 -9.83 3.42
N PHE A 35 4.36 -9.16 2.36
CA PHE A 35 3.58 -9.79 1.29
C PHE A 35 4.43 -10.23 0.09
N LYS A 36 5.71 -9.83 0.03
CA LYS A 36 6.65 -10.19 -1.06
C LYS A 36 6.17 -9.76 -2.44
N LEU A 37 5.46 -8.63 -2.51
CA LEU A 37 4.97 -8.03 -3.76
C LEU A 37 5.83 -6.82 -4.13
N ASP A 38 6.00 -6.56 -5.42
CA ASP A 38 6.70 -5.36 -5.89
C ASP A 38 5.70 -4.20 -6.01
N PRO A 39 5.73 -3.20 -5.11
CA PRO A 39 4.78 -2.09 -5.16
C PRO A 39 5.09 -1.08 -6.28
N TYR A 40 6.19 -1.24 -7.02
CA TYR A 40 6.59 -0.36 -8.13
C TYR A 40 6.35 -0.98 -9.52
N SER A 41 5.78 -2.18 -9.55
CA SER A 41 5.45 -2.93 -10.77
C SER A 41 4.11 -2.58 -11.37
#